data_AF-A0A411L5L2-F1
#
_entry.id   AF-A0A411L5L2-F1
#
_cell.length_a   1.000
_cell.length_b   1.000
_cell.length_c   1.000
_cell.angle_alpha   90.00
_cell.angle_beta   90.00
_cell.angle_gamma   90.00
#
_symmetry.space_group_name_H-M   'P 1'
#
loop_
_entity.id
_entity.type
_entity.pdbx_description
1 polymer ?
#
loop_
_entity_poly.entity_id
_entity_poly.type
_entity_poly.pdbx_seq_one_letter_code
_entity_poly.pdbx_strand_id
1 'polypeptide(L)' 'MPIFNLSFFKFLPSFFVPLVGLVFPAIAMVSLFLHVQKNKIV' A
#
# COMPACT_ATOMS: atom_id res chain seq x y z
N MET A 1 3.84 -22.45 29.09
CA MET A 1 2.99 -21.31 28.66
C MET A 1 3.85 -20.41 27.78
N PRO A 2 3.39 -20.02 26.58
CA PRO A 2 4.27 -19.79 25.44
C PRO A 2 5.11 -18.52 25.60
N ILE A 3 6.43 -18.68 25.46
CA ILE A 3 7.44 -17.60 25.50
C ILE A 3 7.91 -17.32 24.05
N PHE A 4 6.99 -17.30 23.09
CA PHE A 4 7.35 -16.97 21.70
C PHE A 4 7.27 -15.45 21.52
N ASN A 5 8.43 -14.83 21.42
CA ASN A 5 8.67 -13.40 21.35
C ASN A 5 7.88 -12.72 20.19
N LEU A 6 6.75 -12.12 20.52
CA LEU A 6 5.87 -11.34 19.62
C LEU A 6 6.45 -9.98 19.20
N SER A 7 7.63 -9.59 19.70
CA SER A 7 8.20 -8.25 19.50
C SER A 7 8.72 -8.04 18.07
N PHE A 8 9.14 -9.10 17.38
CA PHE A 8 9.66 -9.01 16.03
C PHE A 8 8.58 -8.63 15.00
N PHE A 9 7.38 -9.21 15.12
CA PHE A 9 6.30 -8.99 14.16
C PHE A 9 5.61 -7.62 14.30
N LYS A 10 5.84 -6.87 15.38
CA LYS A 10 5.20 -5.57 15.61
C LYS A 10 5.73 -4.45 14.71
N PHE A 11 6.95 -4.59 14.16
CA PHE A 11 7.52 -3.57 13.27
C PHE A 11 7.04 -3.67 11.82
N LEU A 12 6.55 -4.84 11.39
CA LEU A 12 5.98 -5.07 10.06
C LEU A 12 4.74 -4.19 9.80
N PRO A 13 3.68 -4.19 10.63
CA PRO A 13 2.48 -3.42 10.33
C PRO A 13 2.76 -1.93 10.23
N SER A 14 3.66 -1.36 11.03
CA SER A 14 3.98 0.08 10.94
C SER A 14 4.62 0.50 9.62
N PHE A 15 5.31 -0.40 8.92
CA PHE A 15 5.90 -0.13 7.61
C PHE A 15 4.93 -0.43 6.47
N PHE A 16 4.23 -1.57 6.55
CA PHE A 16 3.31 -2.00 5.49
C PHE A 16 2.00 -1.22 5.49
N VAL A 17 1.46 -0.82 6.65
CA VAL A 17 0.18 -0.10 6.74
C VAL A 17 0.22 1.24 5.98
N PRO A 18 1.23 2.11 6.16
CA PRO A 18 1.34 3.33 5.35
C PRO A 18 1.63 3.03 3.87
N LEU A 19 2.40 1.98 3.58
CA LEU A 19 2.77 1.64 2.21
C LEU A 19 1.56 1.15 1.39
N VAL A 20 0.73 0.27 1.95
CA VAL A 20 -0.48 -0.25 1.28
C VAL A 20 -1.69 0.68 1.44
N GLY A 21 -1.72 1.52 2.48
CA GLY A 21 -2.83 2.42 2.78
C GLY A 21 -2.69 3.82 2.18
N LEU A 22 -1.47 4.28 1.89
CA LEU A 22 -1.22 5.63 1.37
C LEU A 22 -0.44 5.60 0.05
N VAL A 23 0.73 4.96 0.03
CA VAL A 23 1.64 5.02 -1.13
C VAL A 23 1.10 4.24 -2.32
N PHE A 24 0.72 2.97 -2.11
CA PHE A 24 0.17 2.12 -3.16
C PHE A 24 -1.15 2.68 -3.73
N PRO A 25 -2.11 3.16 -2.93
CA PRO A 25 -3.33 3.78 -3.43
C PRO A 25 -3.06 5.08 -4.20
N ALA A 26 -2.13 5.93 -3.75
CA ALA A 26 -1.78 7.15 -4.46
C ALA A 26 -1.22 6.85 -5.86
N ILE A 27 -0.32 5.87 -5.97
CA ILE A 27 0.25 5.44 -7.25
C ILE A 27 -0.83 4.82 -8.14
N ALA A 28 -1.70 3.96 -7.57
CA ALA A 28 -2.79 3.33 -8.30
C ALA A 28 -3.77 4.36 -8.85
N MET A 29 -4.15 5.38 -8.07
CA MET A 29 -5.04 6.45 -8.52
C MET A 29 -4.43 7.27 -9.67
N VAL A 30 -3.15 7.65 -9.56
CA VAL A 30 -2.47 8.42 -10.63
C VAL A 30 -2.32 7.57 -11.89
N SER A 31 -1.89 6.32 -11.76
CA SER A 31 -1.75 5.40 -12.88
C SER A 31 -3.08 5.14 -13.59
N LEU A 32 -4.14 4.87 -12.81
CA LEU A 32 -5.48 4.65 -13.32
C LEU A 32 -6.07 5.91 -13.96
N PHE A 33 -5.84 7.08 -13.37
CA PHE A 33 -6.27 8.36 -13.94
C PHE A 33 -5.61 8.61 -15.29
N LEU A 34 -4.29 8.45 -15.39
CA LEU A 34 -3.58 8.59 -16.67
C LEU A 34 -4.03 7.55 -17.70
N HIS A 35 -4.28 6.31 -17.28
CA HIS A 35 -4.77 5.25 -18.15
C HIS A 35 -6.17 5.56 -18.71
N VAL A 36 -7.10 5.99 -17.85
CA VAL A 36 -8.47 6.35 -18.24
C VAL A 36 -8.48 7.61 -19.12
N GLN A 37 -7.68 8.63 -18.78
CA GLN A 37 -7.56 9.84 -19.59
C GLN A 37 -7.03 9.51 -20.99
N LYS A 38 -6.03 8.64 -21.11
CA LYS A 38 -5.49 8.18 -22.40
C LYS A 38 -6.54 7.46 -23.28
N ASN A 39 -7.51 6.77 -22.68
CA ASN A 39 -8.55 6.06 -23.42
C ASN A 39 -9.76 6.93 -23.80
N LYS A 40 -9.81 8.19 -23.33
CA LYS A 40 -10.84 9.17 -23.73
C LYS A 40 -10.39 10.13 -24.83
N ILE A 41 -9.13 10.04 -25.27
CA ILE A 41 -8.56 10.87 -26.35
C ILE A 41 -8.64 10.08 -27.68
N VAL A 42 -9.84 9.63 -28.05
CA VAL A 42 -10.23 9.23 -29.41
C VAL A 42 -11.63 9.76 -29.65
#